data_AF-A0A843SP34-F1
#
_entry.id   AF-A0A843SP34-F1
#
_cell.length_a   1.000
_cell.length_b   1.000
_cell.length_c   1.000
_cell.angle_alpha   90.00
_cell.angle_beta   90.00
_cell.angle_gamma   90.00
#
_symmetry.space_group_name_H-M   'P 1'
#
loop_
_entity.id
_entity.type
_entity.pdbx_description
1 polymer ?
#
loop_
_entity_poly.entity_id
_entity_poly.type
_entity_poly.pdbx_seq_one_letter_code
_entity_poly.pdbx_strand_id
1 'polypeptide(L)'
;MSDALQIALGALEGLLSSSVFVLALFIGFCMLFGLTKLVKTAGNGAVVKSLDETITHKSMVYLTPGAPRGPADQLRSPELLEAAAARK
;
A
#
# COMPACT_ATOMS: atom_id res chain seq x y z
N MET A 1 -36.92 -26.12 -25.91
CA MET A 1 -36.55 -25.00 -25.01
C MET A 1 -37.07 -23.72 -25.63
N SER A 2 -37.60 -22.77 -24.86
CA SER A 2 -38.09 -21.50 -25.42
C SER A 2 -36.90 -20.61 -25.84
N ASP A 3 -37.01 -19.93 -26.97
CA ASP A 3 -35.95 -19.07 -27.50
C ASP A 3 -35.51 -17.99 -26.49
N ALA A 4 -36.48 -17.48 -25.71
CA ALA A 4 -36.22 -16.55 -24.62
C ALA A 4 -35.27 -17.12 -23.55
N LEU A 5 -35.39 -18.41 -23.21
CA LEU A 5 -34.51 -19.07 -22.25
C LEU A 5 -33.09 -19.22 -22.80
N GLN A 6 -32.96 -19.51 -24.10
CA GLN A 6 -31.65 -19.65 -24.74
C GLN A 6 -30.91 -18.32 -24.83
N ILE A 7 -31.62 -17.23 -25.13
CA ILE A 7 -31.07 -15.87 -25.11
C ILE A 7 -30.65 -15.48 -23.68
N ALA A 8 -31.49 -15.75 -22.69
CA ALA A 8 -31.20 -15.43 -21.29
C ALA A 8 -29.94 -16.16 -20.79
N LEU A 9 -29.79 -17.45 -21.12
CA LEU A 9 -28.61 -18.23 -20.75
C LEU A 9 -27.34 -17.72 -21.44
N GLY A 10 -27.41 -17.42 -22.75
CA GLY A 10 -26.28 -16.86 -23.48
C GLY A 10 -25.86 -15.48 -22.95
N ALA A 11 -26.82 -14.63 -22.60
CA ALA A 11 -26.54 -13.33 -21.99
C ALA A 11 -25.88 -13.46 -20.60
N LEU A 12 -26.35 -14.40 -19.78
CA LEU A 12 -25.78 -14.68 -18.47
C LEU A 12 -24.34 -15.20 -18.59
N GLU A 13 -24.09 -16.14 -19.49
CA GLU A 13 -22.75 -16.67 -19.76
C GLU A 13 -21.81 -15.57 -20.28
N GLY A 14 -22.29 -14.72 -21.18
CA GLY A 14 -21.53 -13.56 -21.68
C GLY A 14 -21.18 -12.56 -20.58
N LEU A 15 -22.11 -12.26 -19.68
CA LEU A 15 -21.88 -11.37 -18.54
C LEU A 15 -20.89 -11.97 -17.52
N LEU A 16 -21.04 -13.26 -17.20
CA LEU A 16 -20.13 -13.93 -16.27
C LEU A 16 -18.72 -14.05 -16.85
N SER A 17 -18.60 -14.45 -18.12
CA SER A 17 -17.28 -14.58 -18.77
C SER A 17 -16.57 -13.22 -18.89
N SER A 18 -17.27 -12.17 -19.32
CA SER A 18 -16.70 -10.82 -19.45
C SER A 18 -16.32 -10.22 -18.08
N SER A 19 -17.16 -10.38 -17.06
CA SER A 19 -16.85 -9.87 -15.72
C SER A 19 -15.66 -10.58 -15.08
N VAL A 20 -15.59 -11.91 -15.17
CA VAL A 20 -14.45 -12.69 -14.67
C VAL A 20 -13.17 -12.30 -15.42
N PHE A 21 -13.24 -12.10 -16.74
CA PHE A 21 -12.10 -11.67 -17.54
C PHE A 21 -11.56 -10.30 -17.11
N VAL A 22 -12.42 -9.30 -16.94
CA VAL A 22 -12.01 -7.96 -16.49
C VAL A 22 -11.45 -8.00 -15.07
N LEU A 23 -12.07 -8.77 -14.16
CA LEU A 23 -11.57 -8.93 -12.80
C LEU A 23 -10.19 -9.58 -12.77
N ALA A 24 -9.96 -10.63 -13.58
CA ALA A 24 -8.66 -11.28 -13.67
C ALA A 24 -7.58 -10.31 -14.17
N LEU A 25 -7.87 -9.51 -15.19
CA LEU A 25 -6.95 -8.48 -15.68
C LEU A 25 -6.67 -7.40 -14.62
N PHE A 26 -7.71 -6.92 -13.95
CA PHE A 26 -7.57 -5.89 -12.92
C PHE A 26 -6.76 -6.39 -11.73
N ILE A 27 -7.07 -7.58 -11.20
CA ILE A 27 -6.32 -8.20 -10.11
C ILE A 27 -4.88 -8.46 -10.54
N GLY A 28 -4.66 -9.01 -11.73
CA GLY A 28 -3.32 -9.25 -12.27
C GLY A 28 -2.50 -7.96 -12.38
N PHE A 29 -3.09 -6.89 -12.91
CA PHE A 29 -2.48 -5.58 -12.98
C PHE A 29 -2.17 -5.03 -11.58
N CYS A 30 -3.13 -5.04 -10.67
CA CYS A 30 -2.94 -4.60 -9.28
C CYS A 30 -1.87 -5.40 -8.54
N MET A 31 -1.73 -6.70 -8.81
CA MET A 31 -0.67 -7.51 -8.21
C MET A 31 0.69 -7.13 -8.81
N LEU A 32 0.83 -7.02 -10.12
CA LEU A 32 2.10 -6.64 -10.75
C LEU A 32 2.60 -5.25 -10.31
N PHE A 33 1.71 -4.26 -10.26
CA PHE A 33 2.09 -2.87 -9.92
C PHE A 33 1.91 -2.52 -8.44
N GLY A 34 1.04 -3.21 -7.71
CA GLY A 34 0.81 -2.98 -6.29
C GLY A 34 1.85 -3.68 -5.43
N LEU A 35 2.25 -4.92 -5.80
CA LEU A 35 3.28 -5.64 -5.04
C LEU A 35 4.64 -4.94 -5.13
N THR A 36 4.97 -4.30 -6.26
CA THR A 36 6.21 -3.51 -6.39
C THR A 36 6.26 -2.34 -5.40
N LYS A 37 5.12 -1.80 -4.97
CA LYS A 37 5.05 -0.79 -3.90
C LYS A 37 5.21 -1.38 -2.49
N LEU A 38 4.90 -2.65 -2.29
CA LEU A 38 5.03 -3.34 -0.99
C LEU A 38 6.43 -3.93 -0.76
N VAL A 39 7.29 -3.95 -1.78
CA VAL A 39 8.67 -4.40 -1.64
C VAL A 39 9.39 -3.49 -0.65
N LYS A 40 10.08 -4.11 0.33
CA LYS A 40 10.96 -3.41 1.26
C LYS A 40 11.97 -2.60 0.47
N THR A 41 11.85 -1.28 0.59
CA THR A 41 12.79 -0.35 0.01
C THR A 41 14.12 -0.54 0.75
N ALA A 42 15.16 -0.91 0.00
CA ALA A 42 16.52 -1.12 0.48
C ALA A 42 17.44 -0.15 -0.28
N GLY A 43 17.06 1.12 -0.34
CA GLY A 43 17.76 2.16 -1.09
C GLY A 43 17.52 2.19 -2.60
N ASN A 44 16.89 1.16 -3.19
CA ASN A 44 16.63 1.07 -4.63
C ASN A 44 15.21 1.50 -5.05
N GLY A 45 14.37 1.98 -4.13
CA GLY A 45 13.03 2.47 -4.50
C GLY A 45 13.02 3.97 -4.78
N ALA A 46 11.98 4.40 -5.48
CA ALA A 46 11.75 5.81 -5.82
C ALA A 46 11.44 6.71 -4.60
N VAL A 47 11.31 6.14 -3.40
CA VAL A 47 10.99 6.88 -2.16
C VAL A 47 12.10 6.61 -1.14
N VAL A 48 12.78 7.67 -0.72
CA VAL A 48 13.81 7.62 0.34
C VAL A 48 13.12 7.81 1.68
N LYS A 49 13.17 6.80 2.57
CA LYS A 49 12.57 6.88 3.91
C LYS A 49 13.56 7.36 4.98
N SER A 50 14.85 7.15 4.75
CA SER A 50 15.92 7.68 5.61
C SER A 50 17.23 7.83 4.84
N LEU A 51 18.11 8.68 5.35
CA LEU A 51 19.46 8.85 4.82
C LEU A 51 20.30 7.57 4.99
N ASP A 52 20.09 6.84 6.10
CA ASP A 52 20.76 5.57 6.37
C ASP A 52 20.42 4.50 5.33
N GLU A 53 19.16 4.44 4.88
CA GLU A 53 18.73 3.55 3.81
C GLU A 53 19.47 3.83 2.49
N THR A 54 19.71 5.10 2.15
CA THR A 54 20.45 5.47 0.93
C THR A 54 21.93 5.13 1.01
N ILE A 55 22.54 5.28 2.19
CA ILE A 55 23.99 5.04 2.39
C ILE A 55 24.29 3.54 2.54
N THR A 56 23.48 2.83 3.32
CA THR A 56 23.76 1.42 3.67
C THR A 56 23.05 0.42 2.77
N HIS A 57 22.10 0.87 1.94
CA HIS A 57 21.22 0.02 1.13
C HIS A 57 20.49 -1.06 1.96
N LYS A 58 20.27 -0.79 3.26
CA LYS A 58 19.47 -1.66 4.13
C LYS A 58 18.07 -1.09 4.29
N SER A 59 17.08 -1.97 4.37
CA SER A 59 15.71 -1.54 4.61
C SER A 59 15.58 -0.86 5.96
N MET A 60 14.83 0.25 6.02
CA MET A 60 14.62 0.98 7.26
C MET A 60 14.00 0.10 8.34
N VAL A 61 14.66 0.06 9.50
CA VAL A 61 14.16 -0.61 10.71
C VAL A 61 13.62 0.46 11.65
N TYR A 62 12.30 0.44 11.85
CA TYR A 62 11.67 1.36 12.80
C TYR A 62 12.00 0.94 14.23
N LEU A 63 12.27 1.94 15.07
CA LEU A 63 12.49 1.73 16.49
C LEU A 63 11.20 1.25 17.16
N THR A 64 11.34 0.33 18.12
CA THR A 64 10.22 -0.11 18.94
C THR A 64 9.76 1.02 19.88
N PRO A 65 8.50 1.02 20.36
CA PRO A 65 7.97 2.12 21.18
C PRO A 65 8.79 2.42 22.44
N GLY A 66 9.39 1.39 23.04
CA GLY A 66 10.25 1.47 24.22
C GLY A 66 11.75 1.52 23.92
N ALA A 67 12.15 1.64 22.64
CA ALA A 67 13.55 1.82 22.30
C ALA A 67 14.08 3.11 22.98
N PRO A 68 15.29 3.07 23.57
CA PRO A 68 15.86 4.24 24.21
C PRO A 68 16.00 5.36 23.18
N ARG A 69 15.18 6.39 23.35
CA ARG A 69 15.28 7.62 22.57
C ARG A 69 16.50 8.34 23.10
N GLY A 70 17.36 8.84 22.20
CA GLY A 70 18.56 9.56 22.59
C GLY A 70 18.24 10.77 23.49
N PRO A 71 19.26 11.53 23.93
CA PRO A 71 19.06 12.68 24.81
C PRO A 71 18.11 13.74 24.21
N ALA A 72 17.96 13.76 22.89
CA ALA A 72 16.97 14.55 22.18
C ALA A 72 15.65 13.77 22.06
N ASP A 73 14.68 14.12 22.90
CA ASP A 73 13.29 13.70 22.67
C ASP A 73 12.68 14.57 21.55
N GLN A 74 12.72 14.05 20.32
CA GLN A 74 12.19 14.74 19.14
C GLN A 74 10.69 15.07 19.24
N LEU A 75 9.95 14.38 20.12
CA LEU A 75 8.52 14.64 20.37
C LEU A 75 8.30 15.73 21.43
N ARG A 76 9.35 16.16 22.13
CA ARG A 76 9.34 17.21 23.14
C ARG A 76 9.90 18.52 22.58
N SER A 77 9.62 18.84 21.32
CA SER A 77 9.87 20.18 20.79
C SER A 77 8.75 21.13 21.23
N PRO A 78 9.05 22.42 21.48
CA PRO A 78 8.03 23.40 21.87
C PRO A 78 6.90 23.49 20.83
N GLU A 79 7.25 23.47 19.54
CA GLU A 79 6.31 23.44 18.41
C GLU A 79 5.27 22.31 18.52
N LEU A 80 5.70 21.08 18.83
CA LEU A 80 4.82 19.92 18.94
C LEU A 80 3.96 19.96 20.21
N LEU A 81 4.48 20.53 21.30
CA LEU A 81 3.75 20.70 22.55
C LEU A 81 2.67 21.77 22.43
N GLU A 82 2.96 22.87 21.76
CA GLU A 82 1.99 23.93 21.46
C GLU A 82 0.87 23.41 20.55
N ALA A 83 1.21 22.68 19.49
CA ALA A 83 0.22 22.06 18.61
C ALA A 83 -0.65 21.01 19.32
N ALA A 84 -0.07 20.22 20.23
CA ALA A 84 -0.81 19.24 21.03
C ALA A 84 -1.71 19.92 22.07
N ALA A 85 -1.28 21.03 22.67
CA ALA A 85 -2.08 21.83 23.59
C ALA A 85 -3.26 22.51 22.87
N ALA A 86 -3.05 22.98 21.64
CA ALA A 86 -4.11 23.58 20.82
C ALA A 86 -5.16 22.58 20.29
N ARG A 87 -4.86 21.26 20.34
CA ARG A 87 -5.79 20.19 19.95
C ARG A 87 -6.62 19.62 21.09
N LYS A 88 -6.34 20.00 22.34
CA LYS A 88 -7.17 19.66 23.50
C LYS A 88 -8.26 20.70 23.70
#